data_AF-A0A1I2AQP7-F1
#
_entry.id   AF-A0A1I2AQP7-F1
#
_cell.length_a   1.000
_cell.length_b   1.000
_cell.length_c   1.000
_cell.angle_alpha   90.00
_cell.angle_beta   90.00
_cell.angle_gamma   90.00
#
_symmetry.space_group_name_H-M   'P 1'
#
loop_
_entity.id
_entity.type
_entity.pdbx_description
1 polymer ?
#
loop_
_entity_poly.entity_id
_entity_poly.type
_entity_poly.pdbx_seq_one_letter_code
_entity_poly.pdbx_strand_id
1 'polypeptide(L)' 'MSPDKMTHMANLIATFLKTQLGDDGADMVAAHINEFREPRMRAQLFDYVDNGGAGLGSLVLEAVDKDLVAPV' A
#
# COMPACT_ATOMS: atom_id res chain seq x y z
N MET A 1 6.52 11.90 3.94
CA MET A 1 5.08 12.23 4.01
C MET A 1 4.67 12.07 5.48
N SER A 2 3.64 12.75 6.00
CA SER A 2 3.16 12.40 7.35
C SER A 2 2.53 11.00 7.34
N PRO A 3 2.64 10.22 8.42
CA PRO A 3 2.04 8.88 8.49
C PRO A 3 0.56 8.88 8.12
N ASP A 4 -0.24 9.81 8.67
CA ASP A 4 -1.68 9.93 8.39
C ASP A 4 -1.99 10.17 6.91
N LYS A 5 -1.16 10.99 6.24
CA LYS A 5 -1.35 11.26 4.81
C LYS A 5 -1.00 10.02 3.98
N MET A 6 0.03 9.27 4.38
CA MET A 6 0.42 8.05 3.70
C MET A 6 -0.64 6.96 3.85
N THR A 7 -1.13 6.71 5.07
CA THR A 7 -2.18 5.72 5.32
C THR A 7 -3.46 6.07 4.57
N HIS A 8 -3.87 7.34 4.61
CA HIS A 8 -5.02 7.82 3.85
C HIS A 8 -4.87 7.56 2.34
N MET A 9 -3.72 7.94 1.76
CA MET A 9 -3.49 7.77 0.33
C MET A 9 -3.38 6.30 -0.10
N ALA A 10 -2.77 5.44 0.71
CA ALA A 10 -2.70 4.00 0.43
C ALA A 10 -4.08 3.35 0.50
N ASN A 11 -4.88 3.71 1.51
CA ASN A 11 -6.25 3.21 1.66
C ASN A 11 -7.18 3.70 0.56
N LEU A 12 -6.99 4.91 0.03
CA LEU A 12 -7.76 5.39 -1.13
C LEU A 12 -7.50 4.53 -2.38
N ILE A 13 -6.25 4.15 -2.63
CA ILE A 13 -5.89 3.25 -3.74
C ILE A 13 -6.57 1.89 -3.54
N ALA A 14 -6.45 1.31 -2.35
CA ALA A 14 -7.08 0.03 -2.04
C ALA A 14 -8.60 0.08 -2.12
N THR A 15 -9.23 1.15 -1.63
CA THR A 15 -10.67 1.34 -1.70
C THR A 15 -11.14 1.43 -3.15
N PHE A 16 -10.44 2.21 -3.99
CA PHE A 16 -10.76 2.32 -5.39
C PHE A 16 -10.66 0.96 -6.10
N LEU A 17 -9.54 0.26 -5.95
CA LEU A 17 -9.33 -1.04 -6.58
C LEU A 17 -10.31 -2.11 -6.07
N LYS A 18 -10.67 -2.08 -4.78
CA LYS A 18 -11.72 -2.95 -4.22
C LYS A 18 -13.06 -2.78 -4.93
N THR A 19 -13.43 -1.57 -5.35
CA THR A 19 -14.69 -1.38 -6.12
C THR A 19 -14.66 -2.01 -7.50
N GLN A 20 -13.47 -2.25 -8.08
CA GLN A 20 -13.31 -2.82 -9.40
C GLN A 20 -13.13 -4.34 -9.36
N LEU A 21 -12.40 -4.84 -8.35
CA LEU A 21 -11.87 -6.20 -8.31
C LEU A 21 -12.33 -7.00 -7.08
N GLY A 22 -13.06 -6.38 -6.15
CA GLY A 22 -13.43 -7.03 -4.89
C GLY A 22 -12.24 -7.19 -3.94
N ASP A 23 -12.31 -8.22 -3.09
CA ASP A 23 -11.30 -8.47 -2.05
C ASP A 23 -10.02 -9.14 -2.56
N ASP A 24 -9.97 -9.56 -3.84
CA ASP A 24 -8.79 -10.18 -4.46
C ASP A 24 -7.84 -9.14 -5.10
N GLY A 25 -8.01 -7.85 -4.77
CA GLY A 25 -7.31 -6.74 -5.44
C GLY A 25 -5.90 -6.43 -4.95
N ALA A 26 -5.33 -7.22 -4.03
CA ALA A 26 -4.04 -6.91 -3.38
C ALA A 26 -2.89 -6.78 -4.38
N ASP A 27 -2.80 -7.68 -5.35
CA ASP A 27 -1.73 -7.68 -6.37
C ASP A 27 -1.78 -6.40 -7.22
N MET A 28 -2.99 -5.89 -7.51
CA MET A 28 -3.17 -4.62 -8.22
C MET A 28 -2.89 -3.40 -7.36
N VAL A 29 -3.13 -3.47 -6.05
CA VAL A 29 -2.69 -2.42 -5.12
C VAL A 29 -1.16 -2.35 -5.11
N ALA A 30 -0.48 -3.49 -5.03
CA ALA A 30 0.98 -3.56 -5.09
C ALA A 30 1.53 -3.02 -6.41
N ALA A 31 0.99 -3.45 -7.56
CA ALA A 31 1.38 -2.97 -8.87
C ALA A 31 1.21 -1.45 -9.01
N HIS A 32 0.06 -0.92 -8.60
CA HIS A 32 -0.21 0.52 -8.66
C HIS A 32 0.75 1.33 -7.77
N ILE A 33 1.04 0.84 -6.55
CA ILE A 33 1.99 1.52 -5.66
C ILE A 33 3.41 1.47 -6.25
N ASN A 34 3.84 0.33 -6.81
CA ASN A 34 5.13 0.18 -7.46
C ASN A 34 5.31 1.12 -8.67
N GLU A 35 4.27 1.28 -9.48
CA GLU A 35 4.32 2.10 -10.70
C GLU A 35 4.30 3.61 -10.41
N PHE A 36 3.46 4.05 -9.45
CA PHE A 36 3.18 5.48 -9.26
C PHE A 36 3.81 6.10 -8.01
N ARG A 37 4.46 5.33 -7.14
CA ARG A 37 5.16 5.87 -5.95
C ARG A 37 6.66 5.88 -6.11
N GLU A 38 7.26 7.00 -5.72
CA GLU A 38 8.71 7.14 -5.64
C GLU A 38 9.32 6.12 -4.66
N PRO A 39 10.56 5.63 -4.90
CA PRO A 39 11.23 4.66 -4.03
C PRO A 39 11.17 5.00 -2.54
N ARG A 40 11.45 6.27 -2.17
CA ARG A 40 11.41 6.73 -0.77
C ARG A 40 10.04 6.58 -0.10
N MET A 41 8.96 6.67 -0.87
CA MET A 41 7.59 6.53 -0.34
C MET A 41 7.25 5.05 -0.11
N ARG A 42 7.77 4.16 -0.96
CA ARG A 42 7.66 2.72 -0.76
C ARG A 42 8.44 2.28 0.47
N ALA A 43 9.68 2.75 0.66
CA ALA A 43 10.43 2.52 1.90
C ALA A 43 9.64 2.94 3.15
N GLN A 44 9.09 4.16 3.16
CA GLN A 44 8.26 4.63 4.28
C GLN A 44 7.04 3.74 4.55
N LEU A 45 6.44 3.16 3.51
CA LEU A 45 5.30 2.25 3.67
C LEU A 45 5.74 0.92 4.29
N PHE A 46 6.86 0.34 3.85
CA PHE A 46 7.46 -0.85 4.47
C PHE A 46 7.80 -0.61 5.94
N ASP A 47 8.55 0.45 6.23
CA ASP A 47 8.91 0.81 7.60
C ASP A 47 7.66 0.95 8.49
N TYR A 48 6.58 1.52 7.95
CA TYR A 48 5.34 1.69 8.70
C TYR A 48 4.62 0.38 8.96
N VAL A 49 4.61 -0.55 8.01
CA VAL A 49 4.06 -1.90 8.18
C VAL A 49 4.87 -2.69 9.20
N ASP A 50 6.20 -2.61 9.18
CA ASP A 50 7.07 -3.25 10.17
C ASP A 50 6.83 -2.72 11.59
N ASN A 51 6.36 -1.46 11.72
CA ASN A 51 5.94 -0.85 12.98
C ASN A 51 4.45 -1.12 13.33
N GLY A 52 3.81 -2.06 12.65
CA GLY A 52 2.44 -2.53 12.95
C GLY A 52 1.35 -1.97 12.02
N GLY A 53 1.68 -1.05 11.11
CA GLY A 53 0.78 -0.66 10.01
C GLY A 53 -0.56 -0.06 10.44
N ALA A 54 -0.62 0.60 11.60
CA ALA A 54 -1.88 1.08 12.18
C ALA A 54 -2.69 1.95 11.21
N GLY A 55 -3.98 1.62 11.05
CA GLY A 55 -4.88 2.36 10.16
C GLY A 55 -4.73 2.06 8.67
N LEU A 56 -3.81 1.17 8.26
CA LEU A 56 -3.82 0.61 6.90
C LEU A 56 -4.95 -0.41 6.74
N GLY A 57 -5.60 -0.39 5.58
CA GLY A 57 -6.61 -1.38 5.22
C GLY A 57 -5.98 -2.75 4.93
N SER A 58 -6.77 -3.82 5.07
CA SER A 58 -6.33 -5.20 4.86
C SER A 58 -5.70 -5.42 3.48
N LEU A 59 -6.30 -4.85 2.43
CA LEU A 59 -5.76 -4.92 1.06
C LEU A 59 -4.39 -4.25 0.89
N VAL A 60 -4.09 -3.20 1.67
CA VAL A 60 -2.78 -2.55 1.63
C VAL A 60 -1.74 -3.43 2.33
N LEU A 61 -2.10 -4.00 3.49
CA LEU A 61 -1.22 -4.91 4.22
C LEU A 61 -0.90 -6.16 3.41
N GLU A 62 -1.90 -6.75 2.76
CA GLU A 62 -1.73 -7.89 1.87
C GLU A 62 -0.87 -7.55 0.65
N ALA A 63 -1.06 -6.37 0.06
CA ALA A 63 -0.22 -5.90 -1.05
C ALA A 63 1.25 -5.77 -0.66
N VAL A 64 1.52 -5.29 0.56
CA VAL A 64 2.88 -5.15 1.09
C VAL A 64 3.55 -6.52 1.30
N ASP A 65 2.80 -7.52 1.72
CA ASP A 65 3.29 -8.89 1.96
C ASP A 65 3.54 -9.70 0.66
N LYS A 66 2.72 -9.49 -0.37
CA LYS A 66 2.78 -10.27 -1.61
C LYS A 66 3.79 -9.76 -2.65
N ASP A 67 3.52 -8.58 -3.20
CA ASP A 67 4.11 -8.13 -4.48
C ASP A 67 4.62 -6.69 -4.46
N LEU A 68 4.48 -5.99 -3.33
CA LEU A 68 5.11 -4.69 -3.20
C LEU A 68 6.63 -4.88 -3.16
N VAL A 69 7.36 -4.13 -3.98
CA VAL A 69 8.81 -4.29 -4.06
C VAL A 69 9.47 -3.27 -3.14
N ALA A 70 10.27 -3.75 -2.18
CA ALA A 70 11.14 -2.89 -1.38
C ALA A 70 12.11 -2.13 -2.30
N PRO A 71 12.29 -0.81 -2.12
CA PRO A 71 13.21 -0.06 -2.95
C PRO A 71 14.65 -0.55 -2.75
N VAL A 72 15.40 -0.68 -3.86
CA VAL A 72 16.87 -0.84 -3.87
C VAL A 72 17.59 0.44 -3.53
#